data_AF-A0A7C5UFC7-F1
#
_entry.id   AF-A0A7C5UFC7-F1
#
_cell.length_a   1.000
_cell.length_b   1.000
_cell.length_c   1.000
_cell.angle_alpha   90.00
_cell.angle_beta   90.00
_cell.angle_gamma   90.00
#
_symmetry.space_group_name_H-M   'P 1'
#
loop_
_entity.id
_entity.type
_entity.pdbx_description
1 polymer ?
#
loop_
_entity_poly.entity_id
_entity_poly.type
_entity_poly.pdbx_seq_one_letter_code
_entity_poly.pdbx_strand_id
1 'polypeptide(L)'
;MGGKLRSQTKSRGRSRKKTRKRPESEISSTMLHAQEMSQEMSEEPTEHEVTEDKPIIVSEREAVREALEMVAKMPYPGVGLRTIAGILRGEIRANWLSYIARTESWGVFFPNPLPVIENFVRELVRLGYLEGIHFVRLTEKGQRVLENKEPPAIRKKLKLVSQKFRPLLWKLLLLRARLVNKHKAPGLFKDELILQLIEKQPDSLDELKKLKGVGKFIAQNLGEEIVHTILSFQNAQEENRKG
;
A
#
# COMPACT_ATOMS: atom_id res chain seq x y z
N MET A 1 -0.45 -54.75 -29.58
CA MET A 1 -0.74 -54.45 -31.00
C MET A 1 -2.15 -53.88 -31.11
N GLY A 2 -2.32 -52.77 -31.85
CA GLY A 2 -3.61 -52.24 -32.38
C GLY A 2 -4.63 -51.73 -31.35
N GLY A 3 -5.28 -50.58 -31.46
CA GLY A 3 -5.42 -49.63 -32.57
C GLY A 3 -6.21 -48.38 -32.11
N LYS A 4 -6.15 -47.34 -32.95
CA LYS A 4 -6.63 -45.95 -32.82
C LYS A 4 -8.15 -45.81 -32.57
N LEU A 5 -8.56 -44.65 -32.04
CA LEU A 5 -9.48 -43.73 -32.76
C LEU A 5 -9.55 -42.32 -32.12
N ARG A 6 -9.38 -41.31 -32.99
CA ARG A 6 -9.67 -39.88 -32.78
C ARG A 6 -11.17 -39.64 -32.89
N SER A 7 -11.70 -38.62 -32.21
CA SER A 7 -12.76 -37.79 -32.80
C SER A 7 -12.62 -36.32 -32.39
N GLN A 8 -12.71 -35.45 -33.40
CA GLN A 8 -12.84 -34.01 -33.30
C GLN A 8 -14.33 -33.67 -33.31
N THR A 9 -14.73 -32.59 -32.64
CA THR A 9 -15.98 -31.90 -32.97
C THR A 9 -15.76 -30.39 -32.95
N LYS A 10 -15.78 -29.83 -34.17
CA LYS A 10 -16.02 -28.40 -34.44
C LYS A 10 -17.53 -28.19 -34.48
N SER A 11 -18.04 -27.08 -33.97
CA SER A 11 -19.26 -26.48 -34.49
C SER A 11 -19.13 -24.96 -34.58
N ARG A 12 -19.47 -24.46 -35.77
CA ARG A 12 -19.60 -23.05 -36.17
C ARG A 12 -21.09 -22.70 -36.13
N GLY A 13 -21.44 -21.51 -35.67
CA GLY A 13 -22.65 -20.77 -36.05
C GLY A 13 -22.27 -19.28 -36.17
N ARG A 14 -22.14 -18.70 -37.38
CA ARG A 14 -23.19 -17.98 -38.15
C ARG A 14 -24.01 -17.00 -37.29
N SER A 15 -24.42 -15.81 -37.71
CA SER A 15 -24.09 -14.83 -38.76
C SER A 15 -25.20 -13.76 -38.68
N ARG A 16 -24.88 -12.53 -39.12
CA ARG A 16 -25.79 -11.47 -39.64
C ARG A 16 -26.47 -10.45 -38.70
N LYS A 17 -25.92 -9.23 -38.79
CA LYS A 17 -26.44 -8.05 -39.54
C LYS A 17 -27.69 -7.33 -38.99
N LYS A 18 -27.53 -6.08 -38.57
CA LYS A 18 -28.39 -4.96 -39.04
C LYS A 18 -27.79 -3.57 -38.77
N THR A 19 -27.45 -2.91 -39.86
CA THR A 19 -27.19 -1.48 -40.02
C THR A 19 -28.51 -0.70 -40.11
N ARG A 20 -28.58 0.49 -39.49
CA ARG A 20 -29.50 1.61 -39.80
C ARG A 20 -28.79 2.90 -39.34
N LYS A 21 -28.19 3.67 -40.25
CA LYS A 21 -28.71 4.88 -40.93
C LYS A 21 -29.14 6.01 -39.97
N ARG A 22 -28.29 7.04 -39.89
CA ARG A 22 -28.63 8.44 -39.55
C ARG A 22 -29.48 9.07 -40.65
N PRO A 23 -30.15 10.19 -40.33
CA PRO A 23 -29.97 11.40 -41.15
C PRO A 23 -29.61 12.63 -40.29
N GLU A 24 -28.91 13.55 -40.95
CA GLU A 24 -28.49 14.89 -40.52
C GLU A 24 -29.51 15.95 -40.95
N SER A 25 -29.56 17.07 -40.22
CA SER A 25 -29.99 18.45 -40.60
C SER A 25 -30.45 19.16 -39.31
N GLU A 26 -30.13 20.39 -38.90
CA GLU A 26 -29.53 21.61 -39.48
C GLU A 26 -29.14 22.49 -38.25
N ILE A 27 -27.91 23.01 -38.18
CA ILE A 27 -27.54 24.43 -38.36
C ILE A 27 -28.44 25.44 -37.63
N SER A 28 -27.92 26.09 -36.58
CA SER A 28 -27.96 27.56 -36.53
C SER A 28 -26.85 28.13 -35.65
N SER A 29 -26.18 29.11 -36.23
CA SER A 29 -25.07 29.91 -35.75
C SER A 29 -25.42 30.75 -34.53
N THR A 30 -24.50 30.89 -33.59
CA THR A 30 -24.28 32.17 -32.90
C THR A 30 -22.80 32.31 -32.57
N MET A 31 -22.17 33.28 -33.21
CA MET A 31 -20.78 33.67 -33.01
C MET A 31 -20.66 34.64 -31.83
N LEU A 32 -19.56 34.47 -31.09
CA LEU A 32 -18.69 35.50 -30.50
C LEU A 32 -19.33 36.47 -29.50
N HIS A 33 -18.94 36.35 -28.23
CA HIS A 33 -18.33 37.42 -27.43
C HIS A 33 -17.78 36.78 -26.13
N ALA A 34 -16.47 36.64 -26.02
CA ALA A 34 -15.80 36.36 -24.76
C ALA A 34 -14.47 37.11 -24.78
N GLN A 35 -14.50 38.30 -24.22
CA GLN A 35 -13.36 39.17 -24.01
C GLN A 35 -13.11 39.25 -22.51
N GLU A 36 -11.87 38.87 -22.14
CA GLU A 36 -11.09 39.32 -20.98
C GLU A 36 -11.56 39.01 -19.55
N MET A 37 -10.55 38.92 -18.67
CA MET A 37 -10.55 38.60 -17.24
C MET A 37 -10.52 37.08 -16.96
N SER A 38 -9.41 36.48 -16.53
CA SER A 38 -8.79 36.78 -15.23
C SER A 38 -7.37 36.24 -15.17
N GLN A 39 -6.53 36.99 -14.46
CA GLN A 39 -5.13 36.71 -14.15
C GLN A 39 -4.93 35.30 -13.60
N GLU A 40 -3.91 34.63 -14.14
CA GLU A 40 -3.26 33.48 -13.55
C GLU A 40 -2.71 33.85 -12.18
N MET A 41 -3.47 33.53 -11.13
CA MET A 41 -2.88 33.30 -9.81
C MET A 41 -2.21 31.94 -9.85
N SER A 42 -0.90 31.96 -10.04
CA SER A 42 0.01 30.88 -9.67
C SER A 42 -0.08 30.66 -8.15
N GLU A 43 -1.02 29.81 -7.73
CA GLU A 43 -0.94 29.17 -6.42
C GLU A 43 0.12 28.07 -6.52
N GLU A 44 1.32 28.39 -6.05
CA GLU A 44 2.26 27.37 -5.60
C GLU A 44 1.54 26.52 -4.53
N PRO A 45 1.45 25.19 -4.68
CA PRO A 45 0.92 24.38 -3.60
C PRO A 45 1.99 24.32 -2.52
N THR A 46 1.76 25.05 -1.42
CA THR A 46 2.46 24.89 -0.16
C THR A 46 2.17 23.48 0.36
N GLU A 47 2.95 22.49 -0.09
CA GLU A 47 2.93 21.09 0.39
C GLU A 47 3.52 21.01 1.81
N HIS A 48 2.89 21.67 2.79
CA HIS A 48 3.12 21.44 4.20
C HIS A 48 1.79 21.53 4.99
N GLU A 49 0.71 20.98 4.45
CA GLU A 49 -0.40 20.56 5.30
C GLU A 49 -0.02 19.24 5.96
N VAL A 50 0.41 19.36 7.21
CA VAL A 50 0.76 18.27 8.12
C VAL A 50 -0.44 17.35 8.31
N THR A 51 -0.57 16.31 7.47
CA THR A 51 -1.59 15.24 7.58
C THR A 51 -1.29 14.24 8.72
N GLU A 52 -0.65 14.67 9.81
CA GLU A 52 -0.08 13.77 10.83
C GLU A 52 -1.11 13.03 11.68
N ASP A 53 -2.36 13.50 11.72
CA ASP A 53 -3.40 12.85 12.53
C ASP A 53 -4.17 11.75 11.81
N LYS A 54 -4.02 11.61 10.49
CA LYS A 54 -4.65 10.51 9.76
C LYS A 54 -3.75 9.26 9.80
N PRO A 55 -4.27 8.08 10.17
CA PRO A 55 -3.45 6.87 10.21
C PRO A 55 -2.98 6.40 8.84
N ILE A 56 -3.78 6.65 7.80
CA ILE A 56 -3.46 6.30 6.41
C ILE A 56 -3.41 7.58 5.58
N ILE A 57 -2.28 7.81 4.93
CA ILE A 57 -2.03 8.92 4.00
C ILE A 57 -1.88 8.38 2.57
N VAL A 58 -2.08 9.23 1.57
CA VAL A 58 -1.91 8.85 0.16
C VAL A 58 -0.95 9.85 -0.48
N SER A 59 0.25 9.40 -0.78
CA SER A 59 1.32 10.28 -1.28
C SER A 59 2.14 9.58 -2.36
N GLU A 60 2.57 10.36 -3.36
CA GLU A 60 3.47 9.90 -4.43
C GLU A 60 4.93 10.00 -3.95
N ARG A 61 5.32 11.20 -3.51
CA ARG A 61 6.71 11.51 -3.11
C ARG A 61 7.16 10.69 -1.91
N GLU A 62 6.32 10.59 -0.87
CA GLU A 62 6.66 9.80 0.31
C GLU A 62 6.74 8.31 -0.01
N ALA A 63 5.89 7.80 -0.90
CA ALA A 63 5.94 6.40 -1.31
C ALA A 63 7.28 6.07 -1.99
N VAL A 64 7.77 6.97 -2.84
CA VAL A 64 9.10 6.79 -3.44
C VAL A 64 10.17 6.81 -2.36
N ARG A 65 10.16 7.83 -1.51
CA ARG A 65 11.15 8.01 -0.46
C ARG A 65 11.23 6.79 0.45
N GLU A 66 10.10 6.31 0.98
CA GLU A 66 10.04 5.12 1.84
C GLU A 66 10.61 3.86 1.15
N ALA A 67 10.32 3.67 -0.14
CA ALA A 67 10.87 2.54 -0.87
C ALA A 67 12.39 2.67 -1.11
N LEU A 68 12.88 3.88 -1.42
CA LEU A 68 14.31 4.13 -1.62
C LEU A 68 15.09 4.02 -0.31
N GLU A 69 14.57 4.59 0.80
CA GLU A 69 15.17 4.47 2.14
C GLU A 69 15.26 3.01 2.58
N MET A 70 14.19 2.24 2.34
CA MET A 70 14.17 0.82 2.60
C MET A 70 15.31 0.10 1.86
N VAL A 71 15.46 0.35 0.54
CA VAL A 71 16.50 -0.31 -0.27
C VAL A 71 17.90 0.15 0.15
N ALA A 72 18.09 1.43 0.49
CA ALA A 72 19.37 1.98 0.94
C ALA A 72 19.90 1.28 2.21
N LYS A 73 18.99 0.85 3.10
CA LYS A 73 19.32 0.17 4.36
C LYS A 73 19.57 -1.34 4.19
N MET A 74 19.42 -1.88 2.98
CA MET A 74 19.61 -3.31 2.73
C MET A 74 21.10 -3.68 2.66
N PRO A 75 21.49 -4.84 3.23
CA PRO A 75 22.88 -5.27 3.20
C PRO A 75 23.33 -5.61 1.78
N TYR A 76 24.62 -5.41 1.49
CA TYR A 76 25.25 -5.91 0.26
C TYR A 76 25.14 -7.45 0.19
N PRO A 77 24.85 -8.06 -0.98
CA PRO A 77 24.74 -7.50 -2.33
C PRO A 77 23.37 -6.88 -2.68
N GLY A 78 22.48 -6.65 -1.71
CA GLY A 78 21.08 -6.26 -1.92
C GLY A 78 20.14 -7.43 -1.65
N VAL A 79 18.84 -7.20 -1.78
CA VAL A 79 17.81 -8.25 -1.59
C VAL A 79 16.82 -8.24 -2.74
N GLY A 80 16.15 -9.37 -2.96
CA GLY A 80 15.22 -9.51 -4.08
C GLY A 80 14.00 -8.59 -3.99
N LEU A 81 13.46 -8.21 -5.14
CA LEU A 81 12.31 -7.31 -5.28
C LEU A 81 11.09 -7.79 -4.48
N ARG A 82 10.81 -9.11 -4.51
CA ARG A 82 9.72 -9.73 -3.74
C ARG A 82 9.90 -9.56 -2.23
N THR A 83 11.15 -9.61 -1.76
CA THR A 83 11.49 -9.39 -0.35
C THR A 83 11.25 -7.93 0.01
N ILE A 84 11.75 -6.98 -0.79
CA ILE A 84 11.49 -5.55 -0.59
C ILE A 84 9.97 -5.27 -0.52
N ALA A 85 9.22 -5.73 -1.53
CA ALA A 85 7.78 -5.54 -1.58
C ALA A 85 7.05 -6.19 -0.40
N GLY A 86 7.48 -7.39 0.01
CA GLY A 86 6.93 -8.10 1.16
C GLY A 86 7.16 -7.34 2.47
N ILE A 87 8.37 -6.83 2.70
CA ILE A 87 8.70 -6.07 3.91
C ILE A 87 7.91 -4.75 3.92
N LEU A 88 7.89 -3.99 2.82
CA LEU A 88 7.09 -2.77 2.71
C LEU A 88 5.60 -3.02 2.95
N ARG A 89 5.10 -4.20 2.56
CA ARG A 89 3.72 -4.62 2.82
C ARG A 89 3.43 -5.02 4.27
N GLY A 90 4.46 -5.34 5.06
CA GLY A 90 4.28 -5.86 6.42
C GLY A 90 4.17 -7.38 6.47
N GLU A 91 4.63 -8.09 5.44
CA GLU A 91 4.82 -9.54 5.54
C GLU A 91 6.02 -9.86 6.43
N ILE A 92 6.00 -11.05 7.03
CA ILE A 92 7.06 -11.52 7.90
C ILE A 92 7.46 -12.94 7.51
N ARG A 93 8.76 -13.17 7.44
CA ARG A 93 9.37 -14.50 7.26
C ARG A 93 10.62 -14.58 8.13
N ALA A 94 10.96 -15.78 8.59
CA ALA A 94 12.09 -15.98 9.50
C ALA A 94 13.41 -15.40 8.97
N ASN A 95 13.67 -15.56 7.67
CA ASN A 95 14.86 -15.03 7.00
C ASN A 95 14.83 -13.52 6.71
N TRP A 96 13.74 -12.82 7.03
CA TRP A 96 13.59 -11.38 6.78
C TRP A 96 13.71 -10.55 8.05
N LEU A 97 13.74 -11.17 9.24
CA LEU A 97 13.78 -10.47 10.53
C LEU A 97 14.97 -9.54 10.66
N SER A 98 16.15 -9.97 10.20
CA SER A 98 17.37 -9.16 10.20
C SER A 98 17.30 -7.96 9.26
N TYR A 99 16.46 -8.02 8.22
CA TYR A 99 16.21 -6.89 7.31
C TYR A 99 15.18 -5.95 7.90
N ILE A 100 14.10 -6.49 8.47
CA ILE A 100 13.05 -5.72 9.17
C ILE A 100 13.66 -4.92 10.32
N ALA A 101 14.56 -5.51 11.11
CA ALA A 101 15.20 -4.82 12.24
C ALA A 101 16.08 -3.63 11.83
N ARG A 102 16.47 -3.51 10.54
CA ARG A 102 17.30 -2.40 10.03
C ARG A 102 16.49 -1.20 9.57
N THR A 103 15.17 -1.33 9.50
CA THR A 103 14.31 -0.37 8.80
C THR A 103 13.04 -0.10 9.57
N GLU A 104 12.63 1.17 9.56
CA GLU A 104 11.35 1.61 10.11
C GLU A 104 10.21 1.50 9.10
N SER A 105 10.51 1.05 7.88
CA SER A 105 9.58 1.00 6.75
C SER A 105 8.83 -0.34 6.66
N TRP A 106 8.94 -1.22 7.65
CA TRP A 106 8.16 -2.47 7.68
C TRP A 106 6.66 -2.15 7.78
N GLY A 107 5.88 -2.66 6.84
CA GLY A 107 4.44 -2.41 6.80
C GLY A 107 4.03 -1.01 6.34
N VAL A 108 4.97 -0.14 5.93
CA VAL A 108 4.65 1.25 5.56
C VAL A 108 3.61 1.35 4.44
N PHE A 109 3.54 0.37 3.52
CA PHE A 109 2.56 0.32 2.44
C PHE A 109 1.33 -0.55 2.76
N PHE A 110 1.10 -0.88 4.02
CA PHE A 110 -0.21 -1.39 4.44
C PHE A 110 -1.28 -0.31 4.19
N PRO A 111 -2.46 -0.64 3.61
CA PRO A 111 -2.99 -1.96 3.28
C PRO A 111 -2.87 -2.37 1.79
N ASN A 112 -2.06 -1.69 0.97
CA ASN A 112 -2.03 -1.95 -0.49
C ASN A 112 -1.76 -3.43 -0.80
N PRO A 113 -2.39 -4.05 -1.81
CA PRO A 113 -2.09 -5.42 -2.16
C PRO A 113 -0.62 -5.60 -2.57
N LEU A 114 -0.02 -6.73 -2.21
CA LEU A 114 1.38 -7.04 -2.56
C LEU A 114 1.69 -6.85 -4.06
N PRO A 115 0.86 -7.31 -5.03
CA PRO A 115 1.14 -7.08 -6.46
C PRO A 115 1.23 -5.61 -6.86
N VAL A 116 0.48 -4.73 -6.16
CA VAL A 116 0.52 -3.28 -6.41
C VAL A 116 1.87 -2.71 -6.00
N ILE A 117 2.40 -3.17 -4.86
CA ILE A 117 3.71 -2.78 -4.33
C ILE A 117 4.84 -3.36 -5.20
N GLU A 118 4.76 -4.64 -5.58
CA GLU A 118 5.74 -5.23 -6.48
C GLU A 118 5.83 -4.46 -7.80
N ASN A 119 4.69 -4.11 -8.39
CA ASN A 119 4.66 -3.32 -9.61
C ASN A 119 5.23 -1.91 -9.40
N PHE A 120 4.99 -1.30 -8.23
CA PHE A 120 5.59 -0.01 -7.88
C PHE A 120 7.12 -0.10 -7.79
N VAL A 121 7.67 -1.12 -7.10
CA VAL A 121 9.13 -1.31 -7.02
C VAL A 121 9.72 -1.62 -8.41
N ARG A 122 9.04 -2.41 -9.25
CA ARG A 122 9.45 -2.65 -10.64
C ARG A 122 9.46 -1.37 -11.46
N GLU A 123 8.54 -0.46 -11.21
CA GLU A 123 8.50 0.84 -11.88
C GLU A 123 9.68 1.72 -11.46
N LEU A 124 10.07 1.70 -10.17
CA LEU A 124 11.30 2.37 -9.72
C LEU A 124 12.56 1.82 -10.40
N VAL A 125 12.60 0.50 -10.64
CA VAL A 125 13.68 -0.12 -11.44
C VAL A 125 13.62 0.36 -12.89
N ARG A 126 12.45 0.36 -13.52
CA ARG A 126 12.25 0.81 -14.92
C ARG A 126 12.66 2.27 -15.13
N LEU A 127 12.39 3.13 -14.15
CA LEU A 127 12.73 4.56 -14.19
C LEU A 127 14.19 4.86 -13.80
N GLY A 128 14.95 3.81 -13.45
CA GLY A 128 16.37 3.89 -13.13
C GLY A 128 16.67 4.47 -11.76
N TYR A 129 15.71 4.48 -10.81
CA TYR A 129 16.00 4.83 -9.41
C TYR A 129 16.61 3.65 -8.66
N LEU A 130 16.16 2.44 -9.02
CA LEU A 130 16.68 1.18 -8.51
C LEU A 130 17.29 0.37 -9.66
N GLU A 131 18.19 -0.55 -9.34
CA GLU A 131 18.73 -1.52 -10.28
C GLU A 131 18.55 -2.95 -9.76
N GLY A 132 18.49 -3.91 -10.69
CA GLY A 132 18.36 -5.32 -10.37
C GLY A 132 16.95 -5.78 -9.97
N ILE A 133 16.74 -7.09 -9.99
CA ILE A 133 15.49 -7.75 -9.58
C ILE A 133 15.75 -8.77 -8.48
N HIS A 134 16.82 -9.55 -8.61
CA HIS A 134 17.26 -10.52 -7.60
C HIS A 134 18.06 -9.88 -6.47
N PHE A 135 18.78 -8.80 -6.80
CA PHE A 135 19.54 -7.98 -5.87
C PHE A 135 19.21 -6.52 -6.17
N VAL A 136 18.14 -6.01 -5.54
CA VAL A 136 17.70 -4.64 -5.74
C VAL A 136 18.65 -3.71 -5.01
N ARG A 137 19.14 -2.69 -5.72
CA ARG A 137 20.05 -1.68 -5.18
C ARG A 137 19.62 -0.28 -5.57
N LEU A 138 20.08 0.68 -4.78
CA LEU A 138 19.89 2.09 -5.06
C LEU A 138 20.90 2.54 -6.12
N THR A 139 20.43 3.26 -7.14
CA THR A 139 21.30 3.90 -8.14
C THR A 139 21.69 5.30 -7.71
N GLU A 140 22.61 5.95 -8.41
CA GLU A 140 22.91 7.38 -8.19
C GLU A 140 21.68 8.27 -8.36
N LYS A 141 20.82 7.97 -9.34
CA LYS A 141 19.58 8.71 -9.55
C LYS A 141 18.63 8.54 -8.37
N GLY A 142 18.49 7.31 -7.87
CA GLY A 142 17.71 7.04 -6.66
C GLY A 142 18.26 7.78 -5.43
N GLN A 143 19.59 7.80 -5.27
CA GLN A 143 20.25 8.52 -4.18
C GLN A 143 19.97 10.04 -4.25
N ARG A 144 20.00 10.65 -5.43
CA ARG A 144 19.66 12.08 -5.61
C ARG A 144 18.23 12.40 -5.22
N VAL A 145 17.27 11.53 -5.57
CA VAL A 145 15.87 11.68 -5.14
C VAL A 145 15.76 11.57 -3.62
N LEU A 146 16.47 10.62 -3.02
CA LEU A 146 16.48 10.41 -1.57
C LEU A 146 17.05 11.62 -0.81
N GLU A 147 18.06 12.28 -1.38
CA GLU A 147 18.69 13.50 -0.86
C GLU A 147 17.89 14.77 -1.19
N ASN A 148 16.68 14.65 -1.73
CA ASN A 148 15.82 15.76 -2.19
C ASN A 148 16.49 16.68 -3.23
N LYS A 149 17.47 16.17 -3.99
CA LYS A 149 18.15 16.91 -5.06
C LYS A 149 17.36 16.89 -6.38
N GLU A 150 16.46 15.93 -6.56
CA GLU A 150 15.62 15.77 -7.75
C GLU A 150 14.22 15.27 -7.34
N PRO A 151 13.12 15.83 -7.89
CA PRO A 151 11.79 15.31 -7.64
C PRO A 151 11.56 13.97 -8.35
N PRO A 152 10.86 13.01 -7.73
CA PRO A 152 10.59 11.73 -8.38
C PRO A 152 9.58 11.88 -9.52
N ALA A 153 9.91 11.35 -10.69
CA ALA A 153 9.05 11.38 -11.88
C ALA A 153 7.85 10.40 -11.86
N ILE A 154 7.70 9.59 -10.82
CA ILE A 154 6.62 8.60 -10.72
C ILE A 154 5.35 9.24 -10.15
N ARG A 155 4.21 9.02 -10.82
CA ARG A 155 2.91 9.61 -10.45
C ARG A 155 1.98 8.64 -9.74
N LYS A 156 2.52 7.53 -9.23
CA LYS A 156 1.71 6.46 -8.64
C LYS A 156 1.47 6.74 -7.16
N LYS A 157 0.22 7.03 -6.82
CA LYS A 157 -0.24 7.20 -5.44
C LYS A 157 -0.39 5.85 -4.76
N LEU A 158 0.29 5.66 -3.63
CA LEU A 158 0.08 4.51 -2.74
C LEU A 158 -0.48 4.98 -1.40
N LYS A 159 -1.22 4.09 -0.73
CA LYS A 159 -1.56 4.29 0.68
C LYS A 159 -0.32 4.06 1.53
N LEU A 160 -0.06 4.92 2.49
CA LEU A 160 0.99 4.75 3.47
C LEU A 160 0.43 4.82 4.88
N VAL A 161 1.05 4.10 5.80
CA VAL A 161 0.80 4.28 7.22
C VAL A 161 1.68 5.42 7.73
N SER A 162 1.04 6.43 8.31
CA SER A 162 1.76 7.60 8.85
C SER A 162 2.70 7.17 9.97
N GLN A 163 3.83 7.89 10.09
CA GLN A 163 4.92 7.52 11.00
C GLN A 163 4.44 7.35 12.45
N LYS A 164 3.55 8.23 12.89
CA LYS A 164 2.89 8.19 14.21
C LYS A 164 2.24 6.85 14.53
N PHE A 165 1.62 6.19 13.55
CA PHE A 165 0.86 4.95 13.74
C PHE A 165 1.67 3.68 13.41
N ARG A 166 2.89 3.80 12.88
CA ARG A 166 3.75 2.64 12.58
C ARG A 166 4.03 1.75 13.79
N PRO A 167 4.32 2.28 14.99
CA PRO A 167 4.54 1.43 16.17
C PRO A 167 3.32 0.56 16.52
N LEU A 168 2.11 1.11 16.39
CA LEU A 168 0.88 0.35 16.59
C LEU A 168 0.72 -0.73 15.51
N LEU A 169 0.88 -0.35 14.22
CA LEU A 169 0.82 -1.30 13.11
C LEU A 169 1.79 -2.46 13.32
N TRP A 170 3.02 -2.19 13.75
CA TRP A 170 4.03 -3.23 13.98
C TRP A 170 3.57 -4.26 15.01
N LYS A 171 3.07 -3.80 16.16
CA LYS A 171 2.55 -4.70 17.20
C LYS A 171 1.38 -5.54 16.66
N LEU A 172 0.48 -4.93 15.87
CA LEU A 172 -0.65 -5.63 15.26
C LEU A 172 -0.23 -6.65 14.18
N LEU A 173 0.77 -6.35 13.37
CA LEU A 173 1.32 -7.29 12.39
C LEU A 173 2.08 -8.44 13.05
N LEU A 174 2.79 -8.19 14.16
CA LEU A 174 3.41 -9.23 14.98
C LEU A 174 2.37 -10.13 15.64
N LEU A 175 1.28 -9.56 16.17
CA LEU A 175 0.10 -10.28 16.64
C LEU A 175 -0.42 -11.23 15.55
N ARG A 176 -0.62 -10.73 14.33
CA ARG A 176 -1.03 -11.57 13.18
C ARG A 176 -0.07 -12.72 12.94
N ALA A 177 1.23 -12.44 12.92
CA ALA A 177 2.27 -13.43 12.64
C ALA A 177 2.24 -14.58 13.66
N ARG A 178 2.11 -14.23 14.95
CA ARG A 178 2.00 -15.22 16.04
C ARG A 178 0.76 -16.08 15.88
N LEU A 179 -0.37 -15.52 15.45
CA LEU A 179 -1.59 -16.29 15.22
C LEU A 179 -1.47 -17.27 14.07
N VAL A 180 -0.88 -16.84 12.97
CA VAL A 180 -0.62 -17.72 11.82
C VAL A 180 0.28 -18.87 12.25
N ASN A 181 1.32 -18.60 13.04
CA ASN A 181 2.26 -19.62 13.49
C ASN A 181 1.67 -20.57 14.55
N LYS A 182 1.00 -20.04 15.58
CA LYS A 182 0.50 -20.81 16.73
C LYS A 182 -0.79 -21.58 16.41
N HIS A 183 -1.71 -20.96 15.69
CA HIS A 183 -3.05 -21.51 15.45
C HIS A 183 -3.27 -21.96 14.00
N LYS A 184 -2.26 -21.82 13.11
CA LYS A 184 -2.35 -22.15 11.67
C LYS A 184 -3.55 -21.48 10.99
N ALA A 185 -3.92 -20.30 11.46
CA ALA A 185 -5.17 -19.63 11.10
C ALA A 185 -4.92 -18.27 10.43
N PRO A 186 -4.43 -18.25 9.17
CA PRO A 186 -4.07 -17.02 8.47
C PRO A 186 -5.26 -16.10 8.21
N GLY A 187 -6.49 -16.63 8.20
CA GLY A 187 -7.72 -15.90 7.88
C GLY A 187 -8.39 -15.18 9.05
N LEU A 188 -7.91 -15.34 10.29
CA LEU A 188 -8.58 -14.77 11.48
C LEU A 188 -8.33 -13.27 11.63
N PHE A 189 -7.10 -12.81 11.45
CA PHE A 189 -6.72 -11.42 11.71
C PHE A 189 -6.52 -10.67 10.39
N LYS A 190 -7.61 -10.38 9.68
CA LYS A 190 -7.60 -9.81 8.32
C LYS A 190 -7.14 -8.35 8.27
N ASP A 191 -6.84 -7.85 7.07
CA ASP A 191 -6.38 -6.48 6.86
C ASP A 191 -7.43 -5.46 7.29
N GLU A 192 -8.71 -5.74 7.02
CA GLU A 192 -9.82 -4.87 7.40
C GLU A 192 -9.92 -4.71 8.92
N LEU A 193 -9.54 -5.74 9.69
CA LEU A 193 -9.54 -5.66 11.14
C LEU A 193 -8.36 -4.82 11.65
N ILE A 194 -7.16 -5.01 11.10
CA ILE A 194 -6.00 -4.18 11.47
C ILE A 194 -6.26 -2.70 11.14
N LEU A 195 -6.85 -2.41 9.97
CA LEU A 195 -7.24 -1.04 9.61
C LEU A 195 -8.20 -0.46 10.65
N GLN A 196 -9.27 -1.19 11.00
CA GLN A 196 -10.21 -0.72 12.02
C GLN A 196 -9.57 -0.50 13.38
N LEU A 197 -8.59 -1.32 13.78
CA LEU A 197 -7.88 -1.15 15.06
C LEU A 197 -6.99 0.09 15.07
N ILE A 198 -6.32 0.37 13.96
CA ILE A 198 -5.49 1.57 13.80
C ILE A 198 -6.36 2.83 13.76
N GLU A 199 -7.52 2.77 13.08
CA GLU A 199 -8.42 3.91 12.92
C GLU A 199 -9.22 4.21 14.19
N LYS A 200 -9.84 3.19 14.79
CA LYS A 200 -10.78 3.37 15.91
C LYS A 200 -10.14 3.26 17.28
N GLN A 201 -9.01 2.56 17.39
CA GLN A 201 -8.26 2.39 18.64
C GLN A 201 -9.15 2.06 19.85
N PRO A 202 -9.89 0.93 19.83
CA PRO A 202 -10.77 0.55 20.94
C PRO A 202 -10.01 0.43 22.26
N ASP A 203 -10.54 1.05 23.30
CA ASP A 203 -9.94 1.11 24.64
C ASP A 203 -10.39 -0.03 25.57
N SER A 204 -11.39 -0.79 25.12
CA SER A 204 -12.07 -1.80 25.93
C SER A 204 -12.51 -3.00 25.09
N LEU A 205 -12.74 -4.12 25.77
CA LEU A 205 -13.19 -5.35 25.13
C LEU A 205 -14.56 -5.19 24.45
N ASP A 206 -15.43 -4.35 24.99
CA ASP A 206 -16.76 -4.16 24.45
C ASP A 206 -16.76 -3.30 23.19
N GLU A 207 -15.85 -2.32 23.11
CA GLU A 207 -15.59 -1.63 21.84
C GLU A 207 -14.96 -2.53 20.80
N LEU A 208 -13.99 -3.35 21.22
CA LEU A 208 -13.33 -4.30 20.33
C LEU A 208 -14.34 -5.28 19.71
N LYS A 209 -15.30 -5.81 20.49
CA LYS A 209 -16.34 -6.72 20.00
C LYS A 209 -17.27 -6.08 18.96
N LYS A 210 -17.39 -4.75 18.92
CA LYS A 210 -18.21 -4.04 17.91
C LYS A 210 -17.52 -3.97 16.55
N LEU A 211 -16.23 -4.30 16.46
CA LEU A 211 -15.49 -4.25 15.20
C LEU A 211 -15.85 -5.40 14.26
N LYS A 212 -15.94 -5.09 12.97
CA LYS A 212 -16.23 -6.10 11.95
C LYS A 212 -15.03 -7.05 11.81
N GLY A 213 -15.28 -8.34 12.00
CA GLY A 213 -14.25 -9.38 11.95
C GLY A 213 -13.76 -9.85 13.32
N VAL A 214 -14.15 -9.18 14.41
CA VAL A 214 -13.92 -9.68 15.78
C VAL A 214 -15.00 -10.70 16.13
N GLY A 215 -14.69 -11.98 15.92
CA GLY A 215 -15.52 -13.08 16.39
C GLY A 215 -15.20 -13.50 17.83
N LYS A 216 -15.97 -14.47 18.35
CA LYS A 216 -15.76 -15.06 19.68
C LYS A 216 -14.31 -15.46 19.93
N PHE A 217 -13.66 -16.08 18.94
CA PHE A 217 -12.27 -16.51 19.06
C PHE A 217 -11.31 -15.36 19.33
N ILE A 218 -11.40 -14.25 18.58
CA ILE A 218 -10.50 -13.10 18.74
C ILE A 218 -10.78 -12.42 20.08
N ALA A 219 -12.07 -12.20 20.40
CA ALA A 219 -12.45 -11.57 21.66
C ALA A 219 -11.94 -12.34 22.88
N GLN A 220 -12.03 -13.68 22.88
CA GLN A 220 -11.64 -14.51 24.01
C GLN A 220 -10.13 -14.75 24.11
N ASN A 221 -9.44 -14.97 22.98
CA ASN A 221 -8.03 -15.40 23.00
C ASN A 221 -7.05 -14.25 22.81
N LEU A 222 -7.50 -13.12 22.26
CA LEU A 222 -6.63 -11.99 21.88
C LEU A 222 -7.15 -10.64 22.32
N GLY A 223 -8.40 -10.58 22.83
CA GLY A 223 -9.06 -9.31 23.10
C GLY A 223 -8.25 -8.45 24.07
N GLU A 224 -7.82 -9.04 25.17
CA GLU A 224 -7.02 -8.36 26.20
C GLU A 224 -5.68 -7.88 25.65
N GLU A 225 -4.98 -8.72 24.87
CA GLU A 225 -3.68 -8.35 24.30
C GLU A 225 -3.80 -7.22 23.26
N ILE A 226 -4.87 -7.22 22.46
CA ILE A 226 -5.16 -6.16 21.49
C ILE A 226 -5.45 -4.84 22.21
N VAL A 227 -6.35 -4.86 23.21
CA VAL A 227 -6.72 -3.66 23.98
C VAL A 227 -5.50 -3.11 24.70
N HIS A 228 -4.73 -3.96 25.39
CA HIS A 228 -3.49 -3.56 26.05
C HIS A 228 -2.51 -2.92 25.08
N THR A 229 -2.35 -3.49 23.87
CA THR A 229 -1.48 -2.94 22.82
C THR A 229 -1.88 -1.53 22.41
N ILE A 230 -3.19 -1.28 22.28
CA ILE A 230 -3.75 0.01 21.89
C ILE A 230 -3.59 1.03 23.03
N LEU A 231 -3.97 0.68 24.26
CA LEU A 231 -3.82 1.55 25.43
C LEU A 231 -2.34 1.94 25.64
N SER A 232 -1.43 0.98 25.51
CA SER A 232 0.01 1.24 25.60
C SER A 232 0.49 2.23 24.54
N PHE A 233 -0.09 2.18 23.34
CA PHE A 233 0.23 3.12 22.26
C PHE A 233 -0.35 4.50 22.53
N GLN A 234 -1.60 4.59 23.00
CA GLN A 234 -2.25 5.85 23.36
C GLN A 234 -1.49 6.58 24.47
N ASN A 235 -1.12 5.87 25.55
CA ASN A 235 -0.35 6.44 26.65
C ASN A 235 0.99 7.00 26.19
N ALA A 236 1.72 6.27 25.34
CA ALA A 236 3.00 6.75 24.79
C ALA A 236 2.82 7.99 23.89
N GLN A 237 1.70 8.11 23.19
CA GLN A 237 1.38 9.32 22.41
C GLN A 237 1.04 10.51 23.31
N GLU A 238 0.36 10.29 24.43
CA GLU A 238 0.06 11.34 25.40
C GLU A 238 1.31 11.87 26.11
N GLU A 239 2.24 10.99 26.47
CA GLU A 239 3.52 11.37 27.06
C GLU A 239 4.35 12.24 26.11
N ASN A 240 4.44 11.85 24.83
CA ASN A 240 5.14 12.62 23.79
C ASN A 240 4.47 13.97 23.46
N ARG A 241 3.21 14.18 23.84
CA ARG A 241 2.50 15.47 23.68
C ARG A 241 2.69 16.41 24.86
N LYS A 242 3.10 15.90 26.02
CA LYS A 242 3.25 16.65 27.28
C LYS A 242 4.70 17.06 27.58
N GLY A 243 5.68 16.45 26.90
CA GLY A 243 7.11 16.82 26.97
C GLY A 243 7.51 17.73 25.83
#